data_AF-A0A8D8JEI6-F1
#
_entry.id   AF-A0A8D8JEI6-F1
#
_cell.length_a   1.000
_cell.length_b   1.000
_cell.length_c   1.000
_cell.angle_alpha   90.00
_cell.angle_beta   90.00
_cell.angle_gamma   90.00
#
_symmetry.space_group_name_H-M   'P 1'
#
loop_
_entity.id
_entity.type
_entity.pdbx_description
1 polymer ?
#
loop_
_entity_poly.entity_id
_entity_poly.type
_entity_poly.pdbx_seq_one_letter_code
_entity_poly.pdbx_strand_id
1 'polypeptide(L)'
;DGVANQCSYVLAHDFYNQSFTVLLEPSVLEKSGRHSRKITLIFEDQLLEVDILDASVRIGRNITTALPAQIGDTVVYRETDVLTIQSFKGFKLTCSLQYHMCSFDLSGWYFGKTAGILGTMNNEVYDDYMTSDHRYASSKEQFINSWKLPECEGDVQSINHTVNFYAASNEVSQLCESFYRQKHSYFASCFPIVDATPFYEMCLDLGQNMVNKTDDPSNNGACTSALAYMEACSLEDMPLRVPDSCIHCKLINGSYVPEGAFVPMKEVDEIPQTSDVVFLVEAKLCNENITTSKSIKALIQSLHKELQELNITDNRYSVLTFGGMSP
;
A
#
# COMPACT_ATOMS: atom_id res chain seq x y z
N ASP A 1 -18.63 -15.55 -12.02
CA ASP A 1 -17.58 -15.83 -13.01
C ASP A 1 -17.59 -14.80 -14.12
N GLY A 2 -17.11 -13.59 -13.81
CA GLY A 2 -16.88 -12.54 -14.79
C GLY A 2 -15.46 -12.68 -15.31
N VAL A 3 -15.27 -12.62 -16.63
CA VAL A 3 -13.94 -12.58 -17.25
C VAL A 3 -13.20 -11.39 -16.63
N ALA A 4 -12.29 -11.67 -15.68
CA ALA A 4 -11.44 -10.66 -15.10
C ALA A 4 -10.63 -10.08 -16.26
N ASN A 5 -10.87 -8.82 -16.56
CA ASN A 5 -10.19 -8.13 -17.64
C ASN A 5 -8.67 -8.18 -17.39
N GLN A 6 -7.98 -9.02 -18.16
CA GLN A 6 -6.54 -9.30 -18.06
C GLN A 6 -5.69 -8.21 -18.73
N CYS A 7 -6.19 -6.99 -18.73
CA CYS A 7 -5.57 -5.87 -19.42
C CYS A 7 -4.64 -5.06 -18.55
N SER A 8 -3.59 -4.58 -19.20
CA SER A 8 -2.70 -3.55 -18.68
C SER A 8 -3.21 -2.16 -19.07
N TYR A 9 -3.14 -1.22 -18.13
CA TYR A 9 -3.62 0.15 -18.27
C TYR A 9 -2.56 1.16 -17.87
N VAL A 10 -2.50 2.29 -18.59
CA VAL A 10 -1.68 3.45 -18.19
C VAL A 10 -2.42 4.26 -17.13
N LEU A 11 -1.91 4.25 -15.90
CA LEU A 11 -2.43 5.08 -14.81
C LEU A 11 -1.94 6.53 -14.96
N ALA A 12 -0.64 6.71 -15.18
CA ALA A 12 -0.04 8.01 -15.42
C ALA A 12 1.26 7.86 -16.20
N HIS A 13 1.55 8.78 -17.11
CA HIS A 13 2.82 8.85 -17.82
C HIS A 13 3.23 10.31 -17.98
N ASP A 14 4.53 10.60 -17.83
CA ASP A 14 5.11 11.91 -18.14
C ASP A 14 5.38 12.02 -19.64
N PHE A 15 4.49 12.69 -20.36
CA PHE A 15 4.60 12.89 -21.81
C PHE A 15 5.61 13.96 -22.22
N TYR A 16 6.23 14.65 -21.25
CA TYR A 16 7.17 15.72 -21.53
C TYR A 16 8.63 15.23 -21.44
N ASN A 17 9.06 14.76 -20.26
CA ASN A 17 10.43 14.29 -20.05
C ASN A 17 10.56 12.77 -20.04
N GLN A 18 9.45 12.02 -20.09
CA GLN A 18 9.44 10.55 -19.97
C GLN A 18 10.14 10.08 -18.68
N SER A 19 9.98 10.84 -17.60
CA SER A 19 10.65 10.54 -16.32
C SER A 19 10.04 9.35 -15.57
N PHE A 20 8.76 9.08 -15.79
CA PHE A 20 8.09 7.90 -15.23
C PHE A 20 6.92 7.40 -16.10
N THR A 21 6.56 6.13 -15.91
CA THR A 21 5.29 5.53 -16.32
C THR A 21 4.75 4.68 -15.18
N VAL A 22 3.48 4.85 -14.83
CA VAL A 22 2.75 4.02 -13.87
C VAL A 22 1.72 3.19 -14.63
N LEU A 23 1.82 1.87 -14.51
CA LEU A 23 0.93 0.91 -15.13
C LEU A 23 0.16 0.13 -14.07
N LEU A 24 -1.06 -0.26 -14.41
CA LEU A 24 -1.83 -1.26 -13.68
C LEU A 24 -1.93 -2.51 -14.55
N GLU A 25 -1.33 -3.60 -14.11
CA GLU A 25 -1.17 -4.82 -14.90
C GLU A 25 -1.84 -6.02 -14.21
N PRO A 26 -2.30 -7.04 -14.96
CA PRO A 26 -2.75 -8.29 -14.37
C PRO A 26 -1.62 -8.98 -13.61
N SER A 27 -1.99 -9.62 -12.51
CA SER A 27 -1.08 -10.45 -11.70
C SER A 27 -1.80 -11.73 -11.27
N VAL A 28 -1.04 -12.66 -10.70
CA VAL A 28 -1.56 -13.90 -10.12
C VAL A 28 -0.87 -14.11 -8.77
N LEU A 29 -1.67 -14.26 -7.71
CA LEU A 29 -1.15 -14.48 -6.38
C LEU A 29 -0.46 -15.84 -6.29
N GLU A 30 0.84 -15.85 -5.99
CA GLU A 30 1.66 -17.07 -6.01
C GLU A 30 1.08 -18.20 -5.15
N LYS A 31 0.54 -17.86 -3.98
CA LYS A 31 0.03 -18.84 -3.00
C LYS A 31 -1.32 -19.45 -3.36
N SER A 32 -2.17 -18.74 -4.10
CA SER A 32 -3.57 -19.15 -4.34
C SER A 32 -3.92 -19.35 -5.82
N GLY A 33 -3.06 -18.92 -6.74
CA GLY A 33 -3.33 -18.93 -8.17
C GLY A 33 -4.48 -18.00 -8.60
N ARG A 34 -4.98 -17.15 -7.69
CA ARG A 34 -6.09 -16.23 -7.97
C ARG A 34 -5.57 -15.02 -8.75
N HIS A 35 -6.41 -14.53 -9.65
CA HIS A 35 -6.14 -13.29 -10.38
C HIS A 35 -6.05 -12.10 -9.40
N SER A 36 -5.03 -11.28 -9.59
CA SER A 36 -4.72 -10.04 -8.89
C SER A 36 -4.38 -8.95 -9.91
N ARG A 37 -3.98 -7.78 -9.41
CA ARG A 37 -3.34 -6.73 -10.19
C ARG A 37 -2.10 -6.22 -9.46
N LYS A 38 -1.09 -5.84 -10.23
CA LYS A 38 0.13 -5.22 -9.73
C LYS A 38 0.27 -3.81 -10.32
N ILE A 39 0.92 -2.94 -9.57
CA ILE A 39 1.35 -1.63 -10.05
C ILE A 39 2.78 -1.77 -10.54
N THR A 40 3.04 -1.33 -11.76
CA THR A 40 4.37 -1.28 -12.33
C THR A 40 4.79 0.16 -12.55
N LEU A 41 5.85 0.58 -11.86
CA LEU A 41 6.48 1.88 -12.02
C LEU A 41 7.75 1.72 -12.85
N ILE A 42 7.80 2.41 -13.99
CA ILE A 42 8.96 2.46 -14.88
C ILE A 42 9.62 3.82 -14.72
N PHE A 43 10.92 3.84 -14.41
CA PHE A 43 11.72 5.06 -14.25
C PHE A 43 13.20 4.71 -14.49
N GLU A 44 13.98 5.59 -15.13
CA GLU A 44 15.43 5.40 -15.34
C GLU A 44 15.84 4.00 -15.88
N ASP A 45 15.07 3.47 -16.85
CA ASP A 45 15.21 2.10 -17.39
C ASP A 45 15.05 0.97 -16.37
N GLN A 46 14.60 1.28 -15.16
CA GLN A 46 14.23 0.32 -14.14
C GLN A 46 12.73 0.07 -14.17
N LEU A 47 12.39 -1.15 -13.80
CA LEU A 47 11.02 -1.62 -13.69
C LEU A 47 10.82 -2.06 -12.26
N LEU A 48 9.87 -1.43 -11.56
CA LEU A 48 9.51 -1.78 -10.20
C LEU A 48 8.07 -2.27 -10.18
N GLU A 49 7.85 -3.47 -9.68
CA GLU A 49 6.53 -4.11 -9.59
C GLU A 49 6.11 -4.21 -8.12
N VAL A 50 4.88 -3.81 -7.82
CA VAL A 50 4.25 -3.96 -6.51
C VAL A 50 2.96 -4.74 -6.68
N ASP A 51 2.91 -5.97 -6.17
CA ASP A 51 1.64 -6.68 -5.99
C ASP A 51 1.15 -6.37 -4.58
N ILE A 52 0.13 -5.51 -4.52
CA ILE A 52 -0.36 -4.97 -3.25
C ILE A 52 -1.03 -6.08 -2.42
N LEU A 53 -1.73 -7.02 -3.08
CA LEU A 53 -2.42 -8.11 -2.41
C LEU A 53 -1.45 -9.18 -1.86
N ASP A 54 -0.36 -9.45 -2.57
CA ASP A 54 0.70 -10.36 -2.10
C ASP A 54 1.74 -9.65 -1.19
N ALA A 55 1.63 -8.33 -1.05
CA ALA A 55 2.57 -7.47 -0.35
C ALA A 55 4.03 -7.66 -0.83
N SER A 56 4.19 -7.96 -2.13
CA SER A 56 5.49 -8.28 -2.75
C SER A 56 5.98 -7.16 -3.66
N VAL A 57 7.30 -6.97 -3.66
CA VAL A 57 8.00 -5.90 -4.38
C VAL A 57 9.14 -6.51 -5.17
N ARG A 58 9.23 -6.18 -6.45
CA ARG A 58 10.30 -6.64 -7.34
C ARG A 58 10.92 -5.44 -8.04
N ILE A 59 12.25 -5.40 -8.07
CA ILE A 59 13.02 -4.33 -8.69
C ILE A 59 13.90 -4.94 -9.78
N GLY A 60 13.66 -4.54 -11.03
CA GLY A 60 14.33 -5.09 -12.21
C GLY A 60 14.04 -6.59 -12.39
N ARG A 61 15.06 -7.35 -12.81
CA ARG A 61 14.96 -8.80 -13.02
C ARG A 61 15.37 -9.63 -11.79
N ASN A 62 15.86 -9.00 -10.73
CA ASN A 62 16.28 -9.70 -9.52
C ASN A 62 15.12 -9.73 -8.51
N ILE A 63 14.72 -10.94 -8.15
CA ILE A 63 13.56 -11.24 -7.29
C ILE A 63 13.76 -10.73 -5.85
N THR A 64 15.00 -10.45 -5.44
CA THR A 64 15.31 -10.05 -4.06
C THR A 64 16.21 -8.82 -4.02
N THR A 65 15.61 -7.63 -3.96
CA THR A 65 16.32 -6.43 -3.50
C THR A 65 15.96 -6.21 -2.05
N ALA A 66 16.94 -6.33 -1.15
CA ALA A 66 16.75 -5.92 0.23
C ALA A 66 16.44 -4.42 0.26
N LEU A 67 15.35 -4.02 0.92
CA LEU A 67 15.02 -2.62 1.13
C LEU A 67 15.71 -2.12 2.42
N PRO A 68 16.15 -0.85 2.48
CA PRO A 68 16.03 0.18 1.45
C PRO A 68 17.03 0.00 0.29
N ALA A 69 16.69 0.53 -0.88
CA ALA A 69 17.52 0.55 -2.08
C ALA A 69 17.56 1.93 -2.72
N GLN A 70 18.74 2.35 -3.18
CA GLN A 70 18.89 3.55 -4.02
C GLN A 70 19.10 3.15 -5.48
N ILE A 71 18.39 3.82 -6.36
CA ILE A 71 18.43 3.62 -7.80
C ILE A 71 18.49 5.00 -8.45
N GLY A 72 19.71 5.42 -8.82
CA GLY A 72 19.94 6.78 -9.34
C GLY A 72 19.42 7.83 -8.37
N ASP A 73 18.43 8.62 -8.80
CA ASP A 73 17.79 9.67 -8.01
C ASP A 73 16.57 9.18 -7.20
N THR A 74 16.34 7.87 -7.13
CA THR A 74 15.13 7.29 -6.52
C THR A 74 15.47 6.37 -5.36
N VAL A 75 14.82 6.60 -4.21
CA VAL A 75 14.92 5.76 -3.01
C VAL A 75 13.70 4.86 -2.95
N VAL A 76 13.90 3.57 -2.70
CA VAL A 76 12.84 2.60 -2.42
C VAL A 76 13.03 2.08 -1.00
N TYR A 77 12.03 2.21 -0.15
CA TYR A 77 12.11 1.74 1.24
C TYR A 77 10.75 1.27 1.74
N ARG A 78 10.76 0.43 2.77
CA ARG A 78 9.56 -0.06 3.43
C ARG A 78 9.66 0.20 4.93
N GLU A 79 8.69 0.91 5.46
CA GLU A 79 8.49 1.09 6.90
C GLU A 79 7.20 0.35 7.27
N THR A 80 7.31 -0.66 8.14
CA THR A 80 6.21 -1.56 8.50
C THR A 80 5.50 -2.14 7.25
N ASP A 81 4.27 -1.71 6.97
CA ASP A 81 3.45 -2.13 5.83
C ASP A 81 3.28 -1.04 4.78
N VAL A 82 4.03 0.05 4.90
CA VAL A 82 4.07 1.13 3.92
C VAL A 82 5.33 1.01 3.09
N LEU A 83 5.14 0.72 1.80
CA LEU A 83 6.19 0.81 0.79
C LEU A 83 6.20 2.24 0.23
N THR A 84 7.38 2.85 0.13
CA THR A 84 7.57 4.17 -0.47
C THR A 84 8.67 4.14 -1.51
N ILE A 85 8.36 4.70 -2.68
CA ILE A 85 9.29 4.94 -3.77
C ILE A 85 9.28 6.44 -4.03
N GLN A 86 10.39 7.10 -3.74
CA GLN A 86 10.48 8.56 -3.82
C GLN A 86 11.65 8.95 -4.70
N SER A 87 11.38 9.74 -5.74
CA SER A 87 12.39 10.28 -6.63
C SER A 87 12.67 11.75 -6.34
N PHE A 88 13.94 12.15 -6.36
CA PHE A 88 14.34 13.57 -6.32
C PHE A 88 13.84 14.36 -7.54
N LYS A 89 13.36 13.68 -8.59
CA LYS A 89 12.67 14.30 -9.75
C LYS A 89 11.24 14.75 -9.43
N GLY A 90 10.72 14.44 -8.24
CA GLY A 90 9.46 14.99 -7.74
C GLY A 90 8.24 14.12 -8.01
N PHE A 91 8.40 12.80 -8.12
CA PHE A 91 7.30 11.84 -8.04
C PHE A 91 7.49 10.91 -6.84
N LYS A 92 6.39 10.45 -6.26
CA LYS A 92 6.38 9.53 -5.11
C LYS A 92 5.23 8.53 -5.24
N LEU A 93 5.53 7.23 -5.17
CA LEU A 93 4.54 6.17 -5.02
C LEU A 93 4.57 5.67 -3.57
N THR A 94 3.45 5.75 -2.88
CA THR A 94 3.29 5.23 -1.52
C THR A 94 2.22 4.15 -1.54
N CYS A 95 2.50 2.96 -1.03
CA CYS A 95 1.55 1.85 -0.98
C CYS A 95 1.41 1.30 0.43
N SER A 96 0.21 1.36 1.00
CA SER A 96 -0.16 0.60 2.19
C SER A 96 -0.52 -0.83 1.79
N LEU A 97 0.38 -1.76 2.09
CA LEU A 97 0.22 -3.19 1.78
C LEU A 97 -0.81 -3.86 2.70
N GLN A 98 -0.99 -3.35 3.92
CA GLN A 98 -2.03 -3.82 4.83
C GLN A 98 -3.44 -3.48 4.31
N TYR A 99 -3.62 -2.28 3.75
CA TYR A 99 -4.93 -1.75 3.38
C TYR A 99 -5.22 -1.75 1.88
N HIS A 100 -4.32 -2.32 1.08
CA HIS A 100 -4.47 -2.47 -0.37
C HIS A 100 -4.64 -1.16 -1.15
N MET A 101 -3.96 -0.11 -0.72
CA MET A 101 -4.11 1.24 -1.28
C MET A 101 -2.75 1.82 -1.65
N CYS A 102 -2.67 2.48 -2.81
CA CYS A 102 -1.51 3.27 -3.20
C CYS A 102 -1.91 4.69 -3.59
N SER A 103 -1.07 5.67 -3.25
CA SER A 103 -1.11 7.04 -3.71
C SER A 103 0.11 7.33 -4.58
N PHE A 104 -0.11 8.11 -5.64
CA PHE A 104 0.95 8.55 -6.55
C PHE A 104 0.97 10.08 -6.58
N ASP A 105 1.94 10.65 -5.87
CA ASP A 105 2.10 12.09 -5.70
C ASP A 105 3.08 12.66 -6.72
N LEU A 106 2.73 13.81 -7.28
CA LEU A 106 3.54 14.54 -8.24
C LEU A 106 3.78 15.97 -7.77
N SER A 107 5.01 16.44 -7.95
CA SER A 107 5.35 17.84 -7.75
C SER A 107 4.71 18.72 -8.82
N GLY A 108 4.49 20.00 -8.52
CA GLY A 108 3.91 20.97 -9.47
C GLY A 108 4.70 21.14 -10.78
N TRP A 109 5.94 20.64 -10.88
CA TRP A 109 6.70 20.61 -12.12
C TRP A 109 6.05 19.75 -13.21
N TYR A 110 5.17 18.82 -12.83
CA TYR A 110 4.40 17.94 -13.71
C TYR A 110 3.06 18.50 -14.16
N PHE A 111 2.67 19.71 -13.71
CA PHE A 111 1.39 20.32 -14.06
C PHE A 111 1.15 20.34 -15.57
N GLY A 112 0.06 19.70 -16.02
CA GLY A 112 -0.32 19.60 -17.43
C GLY A 112 0.65 18.82 -18.33
N LYS A 113 1.57 18.03 -17.76
CA LYS A 113 2.58 17.24 -18.51
C LYS A 113 2.35 15.74 -18.44
N THR A 114 1.41 15.32 -17.61
CA THR A 114 1.06 13.91 -17.45
C THR A 114 -0.25 13.61 -18.16
N ALA A 115 -0.46 12.35 -18.52
CA ALA A 115 -1.79 11.85 -18.87
C ALA A 115 -1.90 10.36 -18.55
N GLY A 116 -3.14 9.89 -18.39
CA GLY A 116 -3.46 8.52 -18.01
C GLY A 116 -4.83 8.48 -17.35
N ILE A 117 -5.18 7.33 -16.76
CA ILE A 117 -6.43 7.20 -15.98
C ILE A 117 -6.47 8.16 -14.78
N LEU A 118 -5.32 8.56 -14.24
CA LEU A 118 -5.19 9.54 -13.16
C LEU A 118 -5.25 11.01 -13.65
N GLY A 119 -5.61 11.24 -14.91
CA GLY A 119 -5.83 12.57 -15.47
C GLY A 119 -4.56 13.31 -15.88
N THR A 120 -4.69 14.61 -16.13
CA THR A 120 -3.64 15.45 -16.71
C THR A 120 -2.93 16.38 -15.73
N MET A 121 -3.37 16.41 -14.47
CA MET A 121 -2.84 17.28 -13.42
C MET A 121 -2.83 18.77 -13.83
N ASN A 122 -3.89 19.24 -14.51
CA ASN A 122 -4.05 20.63 -14.92
C ASN A 122 -5.11 21.39 -14.09
N ASN A 123 -5.69 20.74 -13.07
CA ASN A 123 -6.79 21.23 -12.24
C ASN A 123 -8.07 21.58 -13.01
N GLU A 124 -8.33 20.91 -14.14
CA GLU A 124 -9.54 21.10 -14.95
C GLU A 124 -10.42 19.85 -14.96
N VAL A 125 -11.45 19.85 -14.11
CA VAL A 125 -12.39 18.72 -13.96
C VAL A 125 -13.13 18.37 -15.26
N TYR A 126 -13.29 19.32 -16.19
CA TYR A 126 -13.97 19.07 -17.45
C TYR A 126 -13.19 18.15 -18.40
N ASP A 127 -11.88 17.97 -18.19
CA ASP A 127 -11.05 17.07 -19.01
C ASP A 127 -10.50 15.84 -18.29
N ASP A 128 -10.94 15.58 -17.05
CA ASP A 128 -10.55 14.39 -16.28
C ASP A 128 -10.89 13.07 -17.03
N TYR A 129 -11.92 13.08 -17.87
CA TYR A 129 -12.29 11.95 -18.73
C TYR A 129 -11.71 12.04 -20.16
N MET A 130 -10.57 12.71 -20.33
CA MET A 130 -9.88 12.78 -21.62
C MET A 130 -9.27 11.42 -21.99
N THR A 131 -9.58 10.94 -23.19
CA THR A 131 -9.06 9.70 -23.75
C THR A 131 -7.60 9.83 -24.18
N SER A 132 -6.94 8.70 -24.40
CA SER A 132 -5.56 8.65 -24.92
C SER A 132 -5.36 9.30 -26.30
N ASP A 133 -6.44 9.49 -27.08
CA ASP A 133 -6.44 10.22 -28.35
C ASP A 133 -6.90 11.68 -28.23
N HIS A 134 -6.85 12.25 -27.02
CA HIS A 134 -7.18 13.64 -26.69
C HIS A 134 -8.62 14.03 -27.03
N ARG A 135 -9.58 13.15 -26.73
CA ARG A 135 -11.02 13.43 -26.89
C ARG A 135 -11.74 13.32 -25.57
N TYR A 136 -12.86 14.02 -25.43
CA TYR A 136 -13.74 13.81 -24.29
C TYR A 136 -14.45 12.47 -24.43
N ALA A 137 -14.30 11.60 -23.44
CA ALA A 137 -15.03 10.35 -23.41
C ALA A 137 -16.53 10.61 -23.18
N SER A 138 -17.37 9.86 -23.89
CA SER A 138 -18.83 9.87 -23.71
C SER A 138 -19.30 8.94 -22.59
N SER A 139 -18.42 8.06 -22.11
CA SER A 139 -18.68 7.15 -21.00
C SER A 139 -17.38 6.78 -20.26
N LYS A 140 -17.51 6.29 -19.02
CA LYS A 140 -16.36 5.83 -18.20
C LYS A 140 -15.63 4.67 -18.86
N GLU A 141 -16.36 3.79 -19.54
CA GLU A 141 -15.80 2.64 -20.25
C GLU A 141 -14.97 3.08 -21.45
N GLN A 142 -15.47 4.05 -22.23
CA GLN A 142 -14.69 4.62 -23.33
C GLN A 142 -13.40 5.24 -22.81
N PHE A 143 -13.48 5.99 -21.71
CA PHE A 143 -12.30 6.57 -21.07
C PHE A 143 -11.29 5.49 -20.65
N ILE A 144 -11.69 4.52 -19.83
CA ILE A 144 -10.81 3.45 -19.33
C ILE A 144 -10.22 2.64 -20.49
N ASN A 145 -11.04 2.25 -21.47
CA ASN A 145 -10.59 1.45 -22.61
C ASN A 145 -9.62 2.20 -23.52
N SER A 146 -9.69 3.53 -23.59
CA SER A 146 -8.71 4.30 -24.35
C SER A 146 -7.30 4.20 -23.78
N TRP A 147 -7.16 3.96 -22.47
CA TRP A 147 -5.89 3.88 -21.75
C TRP A 147 -5.32 2.45 -21.62
N LYS A 148 -5.93 1.46 -22.29
CA LYS A 148 -5.40 0.09 -22.32
C LYS A 148 -4.18 -0.02 -23.22
N LEU A 149 -3.25 -0.91 -22.88
CA LEU A 149 -2.08 -1.19 -23.73
C LEU A 149 -2.46 -2.05 -24.95
N PRO A 150 -1.73 -1.97 -26.08
CA PRO A 150 -2.10 -2.61 -27.35
C PRO A 150 -2.24 -4.14 -27.31
N GLU A 151 -1.54 -4.81 -26.39
CA GLU A 151 -1.60 -6.27 -26.18
C GLU A 151 -2.94 -6.77 -25.62
N CYS A 152 -3.84 -5.85 -25.29
CA CYS A 152 -5.17 -6.14 -24.79
C CYS A 152 -6.17 -6.60 -25.86
N GLU A 153 -6.44 -7.90 -25.90
CA GLU A 153 -7.57 -8.47 -26.65
C GLU A 153 -8.85 -8.42 -25.81
N GLY A 154 -9.50 -7.25 -25.76
CA GLY A 154 -10.79 -7.07 -25.08
C GLY A 154 -11.03 -5.63 -24.63
N ASP A 155 -12.29 -5.25 -24.57
CA ASP A 155 -12.74 -4.01 -23.94
C ASP A 155 -13.31 -4.31 -22.57
N VAL A 156 -13.11 -3.41 -21.60
CA VAL A 156 -13.95 -3.32 -20.41
C VAL A 156 -15.37 -3.15 -20.92
N GLN A 157 -16.17 -4.19 -20.77
CA GLN A 157 -17.60 -4.08 -20.98
C GLN A 157 -18.20 -3.40 -19.76
N SER A 158 -19.36 -2.76 -19.95
CA SER A 158 -20.19 -2.30 -18.84
C SER A 158 -20.47 -3.51 -17.94
N ILE A 159 -19.69 -3.67 -16.88
CA ILE A 159 -20.18 -4.44 -15.76
C ILE A 159 -21.26 -3.51 -15.23
N ASN A 160 -22.52 -3.87 -15.45
CA ASN A 160 -23.60 -3.38 -14.59
C ASN A 160 -23.27 -3.90 -13.19
N HIS A 161 -22.27 -3.30 -12.53
CA HIS A 161 -22.34 -3.04 -11.13
C HIS A 161 -23.49 -2.02 -11.00
N THR A 162 -24.73 -2.48 -11.19
CA THR A 162 -25.62 -2.40 -10.04
C THR A 162 -24.81 -3.11 -8.97
N VAL A 163 -23.93 -2.35 -8.27
CA VAL A 163 -23.35 -2.80 -7.01
C VAL A 163 -24.59 -3.30 -6.32
N ASN A 164 -24.65 -4.61 -6.14
CA ASN A 164 -25.85 -5.18 -5.56
C ASN A 164 -25.67 -4.78 -4.09
N PHE A 165 -25.97 -3.52 -3.75
CA PHE A 165 -25.79 -2.94 -2.44
C PHE A 165 -26.57 -3.79 -1.42
N TYR A 166 -27.63 -4.45 -1.90
CA TYR A 166 -28.42 -5.46 -1.22
C TYR A 166 -27.71 -6.81 -0.96
N ALA A 167 -26.52 -7.04 -1.50
CA ALA A 167 -25.74 -8.25 -1.29
C ALA A 167 -24.70 -8.11 -0.17
N ALA A 168 -24.45 -6.89 0.33
CA ALA A 168 -23.63 -6.70 1.51
C ALA A 168 -24.29 -7.35 2.73
N SER A 169 -23.52 -8.07 3.53
CA SER A 169 -24.01 -8.65 4.77
C SER A 169 -24.46 -7.55 5.75
N ASN A 170 -25.25 -7.91 6.75
CA ASN A 170 -25.68 -6.97 7.78
C ASN A 170 -24.47 -6.40 8.54
N GLU A 171 -23.45 -7.23 8.79
CA GLU A 171 -22.22 -6.84 9.48
C GLU A 171 -21.42 -5.82 8.66
N VAL A 172 -21.23 -6.07 7.36
CA VAL A 172 -20.56 -5.12 6.45
C VAL A 172 -21.35 -3.82 6.36
N SER A 173 -22.68 -3.91 6.22
CA SER A 173 -23.54 -2.73 6.13
C SER A 173 -23.44 -1.88 7.40
N GLN A 174 -23.50 -2.49 8.59
CA GLN A 174 -23.35 -1.77 9.86
C GLN A 174 -21.98 -1.11 10.02
N LEU A 175 -20.91 -1.77 9.56
CA LEU A 175 -19.56 -1.21 9.57
C LEU A 175 -19.45 0.00 8.63
N CYS A 176 -19.96 -0.10 7.41
CA CYS A 176 -19.94 1.02 6.46
C CYS A 176 -20.82 2.20 6.94
N GLU A 177 -21.95 1.91 7.59
CA GLU A 177 -22.79 2.92 8.24
C GLU A 177 -22.04 3.64 9.37
N SER A 178 -21.26 2.92 10.18
CA SER A 178 -20.46 3.53 11.26
C SER A 178 -19.35 4.44 10.73
N PHE A 179 -18.78 4.15 9.56
CA PHE A 179 -17.80 5.01 8.92
C PHE A 179 -18.41 6.26 8.29
N TYR A 180 -19.51 6.15 7.55
CA TYR A 180 -19.91 7.23 6.63
C TYR A 180 -21.25 7.91 6.93
N ARG A 181 -22.09 7.35 7.82
CA ARG A 181 -23.43 7.91 8.11
C ARG A 181 -23.64 8.34 9.55
N GLN A 182 -22.92 7.72 10.49
CA GLN A 182 -23.11 8.01 11.91
C GLN A 182 -22.46 9.34 12.30
N LYS A 183 -23.19 10.15 13.07
CA LYS A 183 -22.73 11.47 13.53
C LYS A 183 -21.49 11.41 14.44
N HIS A 184 -21.26 10.27 15.08
CA HIS A 184 -20.12 10.04 15.96
C HIS A 184 -19.01 9.24 15.26
N SER A 185 -19.09 9.11 13.94
CA SER A 185 -18.01 8.54 13.13
C SER A 185 -16.71 9.32 13.34
N TYR A 186 -15.59 8.62 13.28
CA TYR A 186 -14.26 9.22 13.16
C TYR A 186 -14.11 10.16 11.96
N PHE A 187 -14.99 10.02 10.96
CA PHE A 187 -14.99 10.79 9.71
C PHE A 187 -15.93 11.99 9.71
N ALA A 188 -16.70 12.18 10.79
CA ALA A 188 -17.78 13.17 10.83
C ALA A 188 -17.33 14.61 10.56
N SER A 189 -16.08 14.96 10.91
CA SER A 189 -15.49 16.26 10.65
C SER A 189 -15.25 16.56 9.16
N CYS A 190 -15.06 15.52 8.33
CA CYS A 190 -14.78 15.67 6.90
C CYS A 190 -16.03 15.54 6.00
N PHE A 191 -17.15 15.01 6.49
CA PHE A 191 -18.38 14.90 5.70
C PHE A 191 -18.83 16.20 5.01
N PRO A 192 -18.65 17.41 5.59
CA PRO A 192 -18.99 18.66 4.90
C PRO A 192 -18.00 19.08 3.80
N ILE A 193 -16.82 18.45 3.74
CA ILE A 193 -15.70 18.82 2.88
C ILE A 193 -15.61 17.88 1.68
N VAL A 194 -15.65 16.57 1.93
CA VAL A 194 -15.56 15.52 0.90
C VAL A 194 -16.83 14.68 0.90
N ASP A 195 -17.44 14.49 -0.27
CA ASP A 195 -18.61 13.62 -0.44
C ASP A 195 -18.24 12.17 -0.11
N ALA A 196 -18.83 11.65 0.97
CA ALA A 196 -18.61 10.29 1.44
C ALA A 196 -19.33 9.22 0.61
N THR A 197 -20.26 9.61 -0.28
CA THR A 197 -21.12 8.67 -1.01
C THR A 197 -20.34 7.64 -1.83
N PRO A 198 -19.34 8.01 -2.67
CA PRO A 198 -18.56 7.04 -3.43
C PRO A 198 -17.78 6.06 -2.53
N PHE A 199 -17.32 6.54 -1.36
CA PHE A 199 -16.56 5.74 -0.40
C PHE A 199 -17.45 4.78 0.38
N TYR A 200 -18.68 5.19 0.72
CA TYR A 200 -19.69 4.30 1.30
C TYR A 200 -20.07 3.18 0.33
N GLU A 201 -20.26 3.50 -0.96
CA GLU A 201 -20.54 2.50 -2.00
C GLU A 201 -19.38 1.53 -2.17
N MET A 202 -18.14 2.06 -2.21
CA MET A 202 -16.91 1.27 -2.23
C MET A 202 -16.80 0.36 -0.99
N CYS A 203 -17.18 0.86 0.19
CA CYS A 203 -17.15 0.09 1.43
C CYS A 203 -18.02 -1.16 1.37
N LEU A 204 -19.25 -1.02 0.87
CA LEU A 204 -20.18 -2.15 0.76
C LEU A 204 -19.67 -3.19 -0.24
N ASP A 205 -19.14 -2.75 -1.38
CA ASP A 205 -18.62 -3.64 -2.41
C ASP A 205 -17.34 -4.36 -1.96
N LEU A 206 -16.34 -3.61 -1.52
CA LEU A 206 -15.06 -4.16 -1.09
C LEU A 206 -15.21 -4.99 0.18
N GLY A 207 -16.01 -4.54 1.15
CA GLY A 207 -16.33 -5.29 2.36
C GLY A 207 -16.93 -6.66 2.00
N GLN A 208 -17.96 -6.71 1.16
CA GLN A 208 -18.56 -8.00 0.80
C GLN A 208 -17.62 -8.90 -0.01
N ASN A 209 -16.83 -8.32 -0.94
CA ASN A 209 -16.05 -9.10 -1.91
C ASN A 209 -14.62 -9.41 -1.47
N MET A 210 -14.12 -8.78 -0.41
CA MET A 210 -12.76 -9.01 0.13
C MET A 210 -12.74 -9.70 1.51
N VAL A 211 -13.86 -9.76 2.24
CA VAL A 211 -13.97 -10.35 3.60
C VAL A 211 -13.48 -11.80 3.73
N ASN A 212 -13.33 -12.55 2.64
CA ASN A 212 -12.91 -13.96 2.64
C ASN A 212 -11.53 -14.22 2.02
N LYS A 213 -10.64 -13.22 1.96
CA LYS A 213 -9.35 -13.34 1.26
C LYS A 213 -8.14 -13.52 2.17
N THR A 214 -8.24 -13.19 3.46
CA THR A 214 -7.18 -13.38 4.46
C THR A 214 -7.75 -13.68 5.85
N ASP A 215 -7.04 -14.46 6.67
CA ASP A 215 -7.38 -14.71 8.08
C ASP A 215 -7.16 -13.48 9.00
N ASP A 216 -6.73 -12.34 8.44
CA ASP A 216 -6.47 -11.10 9.17
C ASP A 216 -7.71 -10.18 9.16
N PRO A 217 -8.33 -9.90 10.31
CA PRO A 217 -9.51 -9.05 10.42
C PRO A 217 -9.25 -7.57 10.11
N SER A 218 -7.99 -7.12 10.14
CA SER A 218 -7.62 -5.76 9.70
C SER A 218 -7.63 -5.61 8.18
N ASN A 219 -7.49 -6.72 7.46
CA ASN A 219 -7.55 -6.78 6.01
C ASN A 219 -8.99 -7.02 5.53
N ASN A 220 -9.84 -6.05 5.84
CA ASN A 220 -11.23 -5.99 5.40
C ASN A 220 -11.36 -4.90 4.32
N GLY A 221 -11.97 -5.22 3.18
CA GLY A 221 -12.17 -4.26 2.09
C GLY A 221 -12.95 -3.00 2.50
N ALA A 222 -13.77 -3.08 3.55
CA ALA A 222 -14.39 -1.90 4.16
C ALA A 222 -13.32 -0.89 4.66
N CYS A 223 -12.25 -1.38 5.28
CA CYS A 223 -11.14 -0.55 5.75
C CYS A 223 -10.35 0.06 4.59
N THR A 224 -10.17 -0.64 3.47
CA THR A 224 -9.59 -0.04 2.25
C THR A 224 -10.35 1.21 1.83
N SER A 225 -11.70 1.17 1.81
CA SER A 225 -12.50 2.37 1.51
C SER A 225 -12.28 3.49 2.54
N ALA A 226 -12.15 3.11 3.81
CA ALA A 226 -12.01 4.03 4.93
C ALA A 226 -10.70 4.81 4.81
N LEU A 227 -9.58 4.13 4.51
CA LEU A 227 -8.30 4.79 4.27
C LEU A 227 -8.32 5.66 3.01
N ALA A 228 -9.03 5.27 1.95
CA ALA A 228 -9.18 6.10 0.77
C ALA A 228 -9.93 7.41 1.08
N TYR A 229 -10.97 7.36 1.91
CA TYR A 229 -11.66 8.56 2.37
C TYR A 229 -10.76 9.44 3.24
N MET A 230 -9.99 8.83 4.14
CA MET A 230 -9.01 9.54 4.96
C MET A 230 -7.97 10.27 4.12
N GLU A 231 -7.48 9.66 3.04
CA GLU A 231 -6.52 10.29 2.12
C GLU A 231 -7.16 11.49 1.42
N ALA A 232 -8.38 11.34 0.88
CA ALA A 232 -9.11 12.44 0.26
C ALA A 232 -9.33 13.62 1.23
N CYS A 233 -9.68 13.33 2.48
CA CYS A 233 -9.81 14.36 3.52
C CYS A 233 -8.47 15.00 3.90
N SER A 234 -7.38 14.23 3.90
CA SER A 234 -6.05 14.77 4.17
C SER A 234 -5.58 15.74 3.09
N LEU A 235 -5.99 15.54 1.84
CA LEU A 235 -5.71 16.49 0.74
C LEU A 235 -6.45 17.83 0.92
N GLU A 236 -7.55 17.83 1.68
CA GLU A 236 -8.32 19.01 2.06
C GLU A 236 -7.92 19.53 3.46
N ASP A 237 -6.70 19.22 3.91
CA ASP A 237 -6.13 19.61 5.20
C ASP A 237 -6.95 19.17 6.43
N MET A 238 -7.76 18.12 6.29
CA MET A 238 -8.59 17.53 7.35
C MET A 238 -8.11 16.11 7.67
N PRO A 239 -6.96 15.94 8.37
CA PRO A 239 -6.46 14.62 8.71
C PRO A 239 -7.43 13.89 9.65
N LEU A 240 -7.70 12.64 9.33
CA LEU A 240 -8.60 11.77 10.08
C LEU A 240 -7.82 10.68 10.80
N ARG A 241 -8.45 10.05 11.79
CA ARG A 241 -7.90 8.88 12.50
C ARG A 241 -8.42 7.61 11.85
N VAL A 242 -7.56 6.59 11.75
CA VAL A 242 -7.97 5.24 11.32
C VAL A 242 -9.02 4.70 12.31
N PRO A 243 -10.16 4.17 11.83
CA PRO A 243 -11.15 3.57 12.73
C PRO A 243 -10.58 2.38 13.50
N ASP A 244 -10.92 2.25 14.78
CA ASP A 244 -10.40 1.16 15.65
C ASP A 244 -10.70 -0.23 15.08
N SER A 245 -11.83 -0.39 14.38
CA SER A 245 -12.22 -1.64 13.69
C SER A 245 -11.29 -2.03 12.53
N CYS A 246 -10.39 -1.15 12.11
CA CYS A 246 -9.41 -1.36 11.04
C CYS A 246 -7.99 -1.57 11.57
N ILE A 247 -7.80 -1.54 12.89
CA ILE A 247 -6.50 -1.74 13.53
C ILE A 247 -6.58 -2.99 14.38
N HIS A 248 -5.77 -3.99 14.01
CA HIS A 248 -5.62 -5.21 14.79
C HIS A 248 -4.14 -5.55 14.94
N CYS A 249 -3.75 -5.93 16.14
CA CYS A 249 -2.43 -6.47 16.42
C CYS A 249 -2.51 -8.00 16.40
N LYS A 250 -1.66 -8.63 15.59
CA LYS A 250 -1.49 -10.07 15.61
C LYS A 250 -0.66 -10.48 16.83
N LEU A 251 -1.21 -11.36 17.65
CA LEU A 251 -0.53 -11.98 18.78
C LEU A 251 0.31 -13.19 18.31
N ILE A 252 1.22 -13.63 19.19
CA ILE A 252 2.15 -14.74 18.90
C ILE A 252 1.43 -16.06 18.71
N ASN A 253 0.31 -16.27 19.41
CA ASN A 253 -0.57 -17.42 19.23
C ASN A 253 -1.39 -17.37 17.91
N GLY A 254 -1.20 -16.32 17.10
CA GLY A 254 -1.88 -16.11 15.82
C GLY A 254 -3.27 -15.47 15.94
N SER A 255 -3.77 -15.19 17.14
CA SER A 255 -5.02 -14.45 17.31
C SER A 255 -4.81 -12.94 17.10
N TYR A 256 -5.90 -12.19 16.99
CA TYR A 256 -5.87 -10.75 16.77
C TYR A 256 -6.54 -10.02 17.93
N VAL A 257 -6.00 -8.85 18.26
CA VAL A 257 -6.54 -7.94 19.27
C VAL A 257 -6.86 -6.62 18.58
N PRO A 258 -8.13 -6.17 18.61
CA PRO A 258 -8.50 -4.87 18.07
C PRO A 258 -7.88 -3.75 18.91
N GLU A 259 -7.67 -2.58 18.30
CA GLU A 259 -7.18 -1.42 19.02
C GLU A 259 -8.08 -1.08 20.23
N GLY A 260 -7.47 -0.70 21.35
CA GLY A 260 -8.16 -0.34 22.59
C GLY A 260 -8.61 -1.53 23.45
N ALA A 261 -8.51 -2.77 22.96
CA ALA A 261 -8.74 -3.96 23.76
C ALA A 261 -7.51 -4.35 24.59
N PHE A 262 -7.75 -4.77 25.82
CA PHE A 262 -6.71 -5.26 26.73
C PHE A 262 -6.80 -6.78 26.84
N VAL A 263 -5.71 -7.47 26.53
CA VAL A 263 -5.57 -8.91 26.77
C VAL A 263 -4.69 -9.10 28.01
N PRO A 264 -5.26 -9.56 29.14
CA PRO A 264 -4.47 -9.84 30.32
C PRO A 264 -3.67 -11.13 30.08
N MET A 265 -2.35 -11.02 29.96
CA MET A 265 -1.43 -12.17 29.98
C MET A 265 -1.36 -12.69 31.42
N LYS A 266 -2.14 -13.73 31.71
CA LYS A 266 -2.31 -14.22 33.09
C LYS A 266 -1.40 -15.42 33.41
N GLU A 267 -0.95 -16.14 32.40
CA GLU A 267 -0.10 -17.31 32.56
C GLU A 267 1.34 -16.99 32.14
N VAL A 268 2.33 -17.44 32.94
CA VAL A 268 3.76 -17.24 32.65
C VAL A 268 4.15 -17.90 31.31
N ASP A 269 3.42 -18.95 30.93
CA ASP A 269 3.61 -19.68 29.66
C ASP A 269 3.07 -18.92 28.43
N GLU A 270 2.25 -17.88 28.62
CA GLU A 270 1.78 -16.98 27.55
C GLU A 270 2.75 -15.82 27.29
N ILE A 271 3.70 -15.57 28.20
CA ILE A 271 4.71 -14.53 28.03
C ILE A 271 5.85 -15.09 27.18
N PRO A 272 6.01 -14.63 25.93
CA PRO A 272 7.05 -15.12 25.04
C PRO A 272 8.44 -14.84 25.64
N GLN A 273 9.21 -15.89 25.90
CA GLN A 273 10.60 -15.77 26.35
C GLN A 273 11.51 -15.46 25.15
N THR A 274 11.34 -14.25 24.63
CA THR A 274 11.92 -13.77 23.37
C THR A 274 12.45 -12.35 23.54
N SER A 275 13.39 -11.96 22.69
CA SER A 275 13.96 -10.60 22.70
C SER A 275 14.25 -10.12 21.28
N ASP A 276 13.95 -8.85 21.02
CA ASP A 276 14.39 -8.13 19.83
C ASP A 276 15.56 -7.21 20.21
N VAL A 277 16.74 -7.54 19.69
CA VAL A 277 17.95 -6.76 19.93
C VAL A 277 18.30 -5.99 18.66
N VAL A 278 18.26 -4.67 18.73
CA VAL A 278 18.61 -3.78 17.62
C VAL A 278 19.93 -3.07 17.89
N PHE A 279 20.92 -3.29 17.03
CA PHE A 279 22.19 -2.58 17.06
C PHE A 279 22.11 -1.32 16.20
N LEU A 280 22.18 -0.16 16.84
CA LEU A 280 22.28 1.13 16.17
C LEU A 280 23.75 1.47 15.92
N VAL A 281 24.16 1.53 14.66
CA VAL A 281 25.56 1.73 14.25
C VAL A 281 25.69 2.99 13.41
N GLU A 282 26.50 3.94 13.86
CA GLU A 282 26.80 5.13 13.05
C GLU A 282 27.69 4.74 11.85
N ALA A 283 27.29 5.12 10.63
CA ALA A 283 28.01 4.81 9.40
C ALA A 283 29.20 5.76 9.15
N LYS A 284 30.10 5.84 10.14
CA LYS A 284 31.41 6.52 10.04
C LYS A 284 32.49 5.55 9.58
N LEU A 285 33.54 6.09 8.96
CA LEU A 285 34.75 5.34 8.58
C LEU A 285 35.34 4.51 9.74
N CYS A 286 35.21 4.95 10.99
CA CYS A 286 35.72 4.20 12.15
C CYS A 286 34.97 2.87 12.43
N ASN A 287 33.76 2.74 11.90
CA ASN A 287 32.93 1.52 11.94
C ASN A 287 32.99 0.74 10.62
N GLU A 288 33.86 1.13 9.70
CA GLU A 288 34.09 0.36 8.48
C GLU A 288 34.59 -1.05 8.83
N ASN A 289 34.08 -2.05 8.11
CA ASN A 289 34.42 -3.46 8.33
C ASN A 289 34.14 -3.94 9.77
N ILE A 290 33.13 -3.41 10.48
CA ILE A 290 32.83 -3.73 11.89
C ILE A 290 32.77 -5.24 12.19
N THR A 291 32.39 -6.06 11.22
CA THR A 291 32.30 -7.53 11.34
C THR A 291 33.64 -8.26 11.33
N THR A 292 34.71 -7.62 10.83
CA THR A 292 36.07 -8.17 10.74
C THR A 292 37.09 -7.37 11.55
N SER A 293 36.91 -6.05 11.67
CA SER A 293 37.83 -5.13 12.35
C SER A 293 37.50 -4.91 13.83
N LYS A 294 36.29 -5.28 14.27
CA LYS A 294 35.82 -5.11 15.65
C LYS A 294 35.26 -6.43 16.22
N SER A 295 35.16 -6.47 17.55
CA SER A 295 34.63 -7.63 18.29
C SER A 295 33.10 -7.71 18.31
N ILE A 296 32.40 -7.14 17.32
CA ILE A 296 30.93 -7.11 17.29
C ILE A 296 30.34 -8.53 17.31
N LYS A 297 30.98 -9.49 16.63
CA LYS A 297 30.57 -10.90 16.64
C LYS A 297 30.68 -11.51 18.03
N ALA A 298 31.74 -11.18 18.78
CA ALA A 298 31.93 -11.67 20.14
C ALA A 298 30.90 -11.05 21.11
N LEU A 299 30.57 -9.77 20.94
CA LEU A 299 29.50 -9.11 21.70
C LEU A 299 28.15 -9.78 21.45
N ILE A 300 27.78 -10.00 20.18
CA ILE A 300 26.53 -10.67 19.81
C ILE A 300 26.48 -12.08 20.39
N GLN A 301 27.58 -12.84 20.31
CA GLN A 301 27.66 -14.18 20.90
C GLN A 301 27.52 -14.16 22.42
N SER A 302 28.16 -13.22 23.11
CA SER A 302 28.06 -13.08 24.57
C SER A 302 26.63 -12.73 24.99
N LEU A 303 26.01 -11.75 24.31
CA LEU A 303 24.64 -11.34 24.57
C LEU A 303 23.65 -12.48 24.31
N HIS A 304 23.81 -13.20 23.20
CA HIS A 304 22.97 -14.36 22.89
C HIS A 304 23.07 -15.44 23.95
N LYS A 305 24.29 -15.70 24.44
CA LYS A 305 24.52 -16.67 25.51
C LYS A 305 23.85 -16.23 26.82
N GLU A 306 23.99 -14.98 27.22
CA GLU A 306 23.32 -14.45 28.44
C GLU A 306 21.79 -14.55 28.33
N LEU A 307 21.21 -14.23 27.18
CA LEU A 307 19.77 -14.37 26.95
C LEU A 307 19.32 -15.84 27.05
N GLN A 308 20.10 -16.77 26.48
CA GLN A 308 19.83 -18.21 26.60
C GLN A 308 19.92 -18.71 28.05
N GLU A 309 20.89 -18.21 28.84
CA GLU A 309 21.01 -18.55 30.27
C GLU A 309 19.80 -18.05 31.10
N LEU A 310 19.12 -17.01 30.63
CA LEU A 310 17.86 -16.49 31.19
C LEU A 310 16.61 -17.18 30.61
N ASN A 311 16.76 -18.27 29.85
CA ASN A 311 15.69 -18.96 29.11
C ASN A 311 14.99 -18.13 28.02
N ILE A 312 15.60 -17.04 27.56
CA ILE A 312 15.11 -16.22 26.45
C ILE A 312 15.75 -16.76 25.16
N THR A 313 15.01 -17.54 24.38
CA THR A 313 15.61 -18.43 23.36
C THR A 313 15.29 -18.07 21.91
N ASP A 314 14.11 -17.52 21.63
CA ASP A 314 13.73 -17.05 20.29
C ASP A 314 14.05 -15.55 20.14
N ASN A 315 15.34 -15.25 20.00
CA ASN A 315 15.85 -13.89 19.92
C ASN A 315 16.07 -13.46 18.47
N ARG A 316 15.57 -12.29 18.11
CA ARG A 316 15.84 -11.66 16.80
C ARG A 316 16.88 -10.56 16.96
N TYR A 317 17.77 -10.47 15.98
CA TYR A 317 18.81 -9.46 15.93
C TYR A 317 18.69 -8.66 14.65
N SER A 318 18.72 -7.34 14.76
CA SER A 318 18.75 -6.42 13.62
C SER A 318 19.84 -5.37 13.78
N VAL A 319 20.30 -4.82 12.67
CA VAL A 319 21.28 -3.73 12.65
C VAL A 319 20.67 -2.57 11.88
N LEU A 320 20.62 -1.41 12.51
CA LEU A 320 20.21 -0.15 11.89
C LEU A 320 21.42 0.76 11.79
N THR A 321 21.69 1.29 10.60
CA THR A 321 22.78 2.23 10.38
C THR A 321 22.25 3.65 10.22
N PHE A 322 22.97 4.65 10.73
CA PHE A 322 22.57 6.06 10.63
C PHE A 322 23.77 6.98 10.40
N GLY A 323 23.52 8.19 9.89
CA GLY A 323 24.56 9.22 9.70
C GLY A 323 25.57 8.94 8.58
N GLY A 324 25.30 7.95 7.72
CA GLY A 324 26.07 7.67 6.51
C GLY A 324 25.56 8.46 5.31
N MET A 325 26.31 8.42 4.21
CA MET A 325 25.71 8.80 2.92
C MET A 325 24.53 7.85 2.66
N SER A 326 23.42 8.40 2.18
CA SER A 326 22.31 7.59 1.65
C SER A 326 22.88 6.59 0.65
N PRO A 327 22.37 5.35 0.59
CA PRO A 327 22.81 4.35 -0.39
C PRO A 327 22.87 4.91 -1.80
#